data_AF-A0A5J6QST2-F1
#
_entry.id   AF-A0A5J6QST2-F1
#
_cell.length_a   1.000
_cell.length_b   1.000
_cell.length_c   1.000
_cell.angle_alpha   90.00
_cell.angle_beta   90.00
_cell.angle_gamma   90.00
#
_symmetry.space_group_name_H-M   'P 1'
#
loop_
_entity.id
_entity.type
_entity.pdbx_description
1 polymer ?
#
loop_
_entity_poly.entity_id
_entity_poly.type
_entity_poly.pdbx_seq_one_letter_code
_entity_poly.pdbx_strand_id
1 'polypeptide(L)'
;MTDDIDDGEEAFAEATLTQAIENQIEAGEPPAARATLNKLTLVGYEREEILQLMALVLAHEIDAMLAADRPFDTEWYERALRALPDLPEDQG
;
A
#
# COMPACT_ATOMS: atom_id res chain seq x y z
N MET A 1 -1.20 22.44 20.72
CA MET A 1 -2.28 21.46 20.97
C MET A 1 -2.87 21.20 19.60
N THR A 2 -2.11 20.48 18.79
CA THR A 2 -2.32 20.30 17.34
C THR A 2 -1.80 18.93 16.88
N ASP A 3 -0.88 18.32 17.63
CA ASP A 3 -0.37 16.97 17.35
C ASP A 3 -1.45 15.87 17.48
N ASP A 4 -2.36 15.93 18.47
CA ASP A 4 -3.36 14.86 18.69
C ASP A 4 -4.38 14.69 17.54
N ILE A 5 -4.55 15.69 16.67
CA ILE A 5 -5.49 15.62 15.54
C ILE A 5 -4.82 14.97 14.32
N ASP A 6 -3.52 15.26 14.10
CA ASP A 6 -2.75 14.77 12.97
C ASP A 6 -2.49 13.25 13.09
N ASP A 7 -2.06 12.80 14.28
CA ASP A 7 -1.83 11.36 14.58
C ASP A 7 -3.11 10.51 14.38
N GLY A 8 -4.28 11.09 14.66
CA GLY A 8 -5.56 10.42 14.49
C GLY A 8 -6.00 10.29 13.03
N GLU A 9 -5.67 11.28 12.19
CA GLU A 9 -5.96 11.26 10.76
C GLU A 9 -5.03 10.29 10.02
N GLU A 10 -3.75 10.25 10.38
CA GLU A 10 -2.76 9.33 9.81
C GLU A 10 -3.11 7.86 10.13
N ALA A 11 -3.42 7.55 11.40
CA ALA A 11 -3.83 6.21 11.79
C ALA A 11 -5.13 5.75 11.10
N PHE A 12 -6.06 6.69 10.85
CA PHE A 12 -7.29 6.41 10.12
C PHE A 12 -7.03 6.12 8.63
N ALA A 13 -6.11 6.87 8.00
CA ALA A 13 -5.69 6.64 6.63
C ALA A 13 -5.01 5.26 6.49
N GLU A 14 -4.08 4.93 7.38
CA GLU A 14 -3.40 3.62 7.39
C GLU A 14 -4.40 2.45 7.48
N ALA A 15 -5.36 2.53 8.42
CA ALA A 15 -6.38 1.50 8.58
C ALA A 15 -7.26 1.34 7.34
N THR A 16 -7.61 2.46 6.69
CA THR A 16 -8.42 2.46 5.47
C THR A 16 -7.66 1.84 4.30
N LEU A 17 -6.38 2.17 4.14
CA LEU A 17 -5.52 1.63 3.10
C LEU A 17 -5.27 0.13 3.30
N THR A 18 -5.00 -0.27 4.54
CA THR A 18 -4.86 -1.69 4.91
C THR A 18 -6.13 -2.47 4.55
N GLN A 19 -7.31 -1.95 4.91
CA GLN A 19 -8.58 -2.58 4.54
C GLN A 19 -8.77 -2.66 3.02
N ALA A 20 -8.34 -1.64 2.28
CA ALA A 20 -8.39 -1.66 0.81
C ALA A 20 -7.50 -2.76 0.23
N ILE A 21 -6.29 -2.97 0.78
CA ILE A 21 -5.41 -4.08 0.39
C ILE A 21 -6.06 -5.43 0.66
N GLU A 22 -6.70 -5.61 1.82
CA GLU A 22 -7.41 -6.85 2.11
C GLU A 22 -8.52 -7.12 1.10
N ASN A 23 -9.32 -6.10 0.76
CA ASN A 23 -10.36 -6.20 -0.25
C ASN A 23 -9.78 -6.56 -1.64
N GLN A 24 -8.62 -6.01 -2.01
CA GLN A 24 -7.93 -6.35 -3.27
C GLN A 24 -7.48 -7.82 -3.30
N ILE A 25 -6.94 -8.32 -2.19
CA ILE A 25 -6.50 -9.71 -2.06
C ILE A 25 -7.70 -10.66 -2.14
N GLU A 26 -8.80 -10.33 -1.47
CA GLU A 26 -10.05 -11.09 -1.50
C GLU A 26 -10.69 -11.10 -2.89
N ALA A 27 -10.73 -9.95 -3.57
CA ALA A 27 -11.21 -9.82 -4.94
C ALA A 27 -10.29 -10.50 -5.96
N GLY A 28 -9.00 -10.68 -5.62
CA GLY A 28 -7.98 -11.17 -6.54
C GLY A 28 -7.53 -10.13 -7.57
N GLU A 29 -7.81 -8.86 -7.32
CA GLU A 29 -7.56 -7.72 -8.22
C GLU A 29 -6.87 -6.58 -7.46
N PRO A 30 -5.66 -6.15 -7.89
CA PRO A 30 -4.89 -6.73 -8.98
C PRO A 30 -4.32 -8.12 -8.60
N PRO A 31 -4.05 -9.01 -9.57
CA PRO A 31 -3.41 -10.30 -9.30
C PRO A 31 -2.08 -10.18 -8.56
N ALA A 32 -1.39 -9.04 -8.73
CA ALA A 32 -0.17 -8.68 -8.02
C ALA A 32 -0.36 -8.65 -6.48
N ALA A 33 -1.52 -8.26 -5.96
CA ALA A 33 -1.76 -8.14 -4.53
C ALA A 33 -1.63 -9.50 -3.84
N ARG A 34 -2.38 -10.50 -4.30
CA ARG A 34 -2.31 -11.87 -3.77
C ARG A 34 -0.95 -12.52 -4.03
N ALA A 35 -0.34 -12.28 -5.18
CA ALA A 35 0.99 -12.79 -5.49
C ALA A 35 2.06 -12.25 -4.53
N THR A 36 1.97 -10.97 -4.17
CA THR A 36 2.88 -10.31 -3.24
C THR A 36 2.73 -10.85 -1.83
N LEU A 37 1.49 -10.97 -1.34
CA LEU A 37 1.20 -11.61 -0.05
C LEU A 37 1.84 -13.00 0.02
N ASN A 38 1.54 -13.86 -0.95
CA ASN A 38 2.07 -15.23 -0.99
C ASN A 38 3.60 -15.26 -1.00
N LYS A 39 4.23 -14.40 -1.83
CA LYS A 39 5.68 -14.31 -1.95
C LYS A 39 6.33 -13.98 -0.60
N LEU A 40 5.83 -12.96 0.08
CA LEU A 40 6.41 -12.48 1.35
C LEU A 40 6.13 -13.43 2.52
N THR A 41 4.96 -14.06 2.55
CA THR A 41 4.68 -15.13 3.52
C THR A 41 5.66 -16.30 3.35
N LEU A 42 6.01 -16.68 2.11
CA LEU A 42 6.97 -17.77 1.85
C LEU A 42 8.39 -17.45 2.35
N VAL A 43 8.79 -16.19 2.37
CA VAL A 43 10.10 -15.77 2.90
C VAL A 43 10.08 -15.42 4.39
N GLY A 44 8.92 -15.57 5.05
CA GLY A 44 8.80 -15.53 6.51
C GLY A 44 8.30 -14.21 7.11
N TYR A 45 7.74 -13.31 6.30
CA TYR A 45 7.10 -12.09 6.82
C TYR A 45 5.72 -12.42 7.39
N GLU A 46 5.36 -11.73 8.48
CA GLU A 46 4.04 -11.83 9.09
C GLU A 46 2.99 -11.16 8.21
N ARG A 47 1.75 -11.68 8.22
CA ARG A 47 0.68 -11.16 7.35
C ARG A 47 0.43 -9.67 7.58
N GLU A 48 0.40 -9.24 8.83
CA GLU A 48 0.14 -7.85 9.21
C GLU A 48 1.22 -6.90 8.65
N GLU A 49 2.50 -7.27 8.77
CA GLU A 49 3.62 -6.51 8.20
C GLU A 49 3.52 -6.43 6.67
N ILE A 50 3.15 -7.51 6.01
CA ILE A 50 2.97 -7.52 4.55
C ILE A 50 1.86 -6.55 4.14
N LEU A 51 0.73 -6.56 4.86
CA LEU A 51 -0.38 -5.67 4.57
C LEU A 51 0.01 -4.20 4.76
N GLN A 52 0.78 -3.88 5.80
CA GLN A 52 1.32 -2.54 6.03
C GLN A 52 2.24 -2.11 4.88
N LEU A 53 3.18 -2.96 4.45
CA LEU A 53 4.06 -2.66 3.31
C LEU A 53 3.26 -2.43 2.02
N MET A 54 2.23 -3.23 1.77
CA MET A 54 1.35 -3.06 0.61
C MET A 54 0.51 -1.78 0.71
N ALA A 55 0.06 -1.42 1.91
CA ALA A 55 -0.68 -0.18 2.17
C ALA A 55 0.20 1.05 1.94
N LEU A 56 1.48 1.01 2.32
CA LEU A 56 2.46 2.07 2.02
C LEU A 56 2.61 2.27 0.51
N VAL A 57 2.74 1.18 -0.26
CA VAL A 57 2.80 1.27 -1.74
C VAL A 57 1.54 1.91 -2.32
N LEU A 58 0.37 1.58 -1.78
CA LEU A 58 -0.90 2.19 -2.19
C LEU A 58 -0.96 3.67 -1.83
N ALA A 59 -0.49 4.05 -0.62
CA ALA A 59 -0.40 5.43 -0.18
C ALA A 59 0.46 6.26 -1.14
N HIS A 60 1.67 5.78 -1.47
CA HIS A 60 2.57 6.46 -2.41
C HIS A 60 1.92 6.72 -3.77
N GLU A 61 1.16 5.75 -4.30
CA GLU A 61 0.45 5.96 -5.56
C GLU A 61 -0.67 6.99 -5.45
N ILE A 62 -1.45 6.95 -4.36
CA ILE A 62 -2.52 7.92 -4.12
C ILE A 62 -1.95 9.33 -3.96
N ASP A 63 -0.85 9.49 -3.21
CA ASP A 63 -0.19 10.77 -3.03
C ASP A 63 0.36 11.30 -4.34
N ALA A 64 1.05 10.46 -5.13
CA ALA A 64 1.56 10.83 -6.44
C ALA A 64 0.44 11.17 -7.43
N MET A 65 -0.69 10.45 -7.37
CA MET A 65 -1.88 10.67 -8.16
C MET A 65 -2.49 12.05 -7.87
N LEU A 66 -2.64 12.38 -6.58
CA LEU A 66 -3.18 13.66 -6.12
C LEU A 66 -2.23 14.83 -6.42
N ALA A 67 -0.94 14.67 -6.14
CA ALA A 67 0.07 15.70 -6.36
C ALA A 67 0.22 16.08 -7.84
N ALA A 68 0.12 15.09 -8.74
CA ALA A 68 0.25 15.30 -10.17
C ALA A 68 -1.10 15.52 -10.90
N ASP A 69 -2.23 15.55 -10.19
CA ASP A 69 -3.60 15.63 -10.75
C ASP A 69 -3.80 14.66 -11.93
N ARG A 70 -3.43 13.40 -11.71
CA ARG A 70 -3.45 12.33 -12.72
C ARG A 70 -4.38 11.19 -12.31
N PRO A 71 -4.79 10.30 -13.23
CA PRO A 71 -5.43 9.05 -12.83
C PRO A 71 -4.45 8.10 -12.13
N PHE A 72 -5.00 7.16 -11.36
CA PHE A 72 -4.25 6.08 -10.71
C PHE A 72 -3.50 5.23 -11.75
N ASP A 73 -2.22 5.00 -11.51
CA ASP A 73 -1.33 4.21 -12.37
C ASP A 73 -1.28 2.77 -11.86
N THR A 74 -2.17 1.94 -12.40
CA THR A 74 -2.23 0.52 -12.07
C THR A 74 -0.96 -0.23 -12.46
N GLU A 75 -0.29 0.14 -13.56
CA GLU A 75 0.92 -0.55 -14.02
C GLU A 75 2.08 -0.29 -13.06
N TRP A 76 2.24 0.96 -12.62
CA TRP A 76 3.21 1.33 -11.59
C TRP A 76 2.91 0.63 -10.27
N TYR A 77 1.66 0.69 -9.81
CA TYR A 77 1.24 0.09 -8.54
C TYR A 77 1.51 -1.41 -8.50
N GLU A 78 1.14 -2.13 -9.56
CA GLU A 78 1.40 -3.56 -9.66
C GLU A 78 2.90 -3.91 -9.69
N ARG A 79 3.72 -3.07 -10.32
CA ARG A 79 5.18 -3.25 -10.32
C ARG A 79 5.76 -3.01 -8.94
N ALA A 80 5.31 -1.98 -8.24
CA ALA A 80 5.75 -1.63 -6.89
C ALA A 80 5.37 -2.72 -5.88
N LEU A 81 4.14 -3.25 -5.92
CA LEU A 81 3.74 -4.40 -5.09
C LEU A 81 4.69 -5.60 -5.27
N ARG A 82 5.03 -5.93 -6.53
CA ARG A 82 5.94 -7.06 -6.81
C ARG A 82 7.37 -6.79 -6.33
N ALA A 83 7.77 -5.54 -6.14
CA ALA A 83 9.10 -5.16 -5.66
C ALA A 83 9.27 -5.32 -4.14
N LEU A 84 8.18 -5.38 -3.38
CA LEU A 84 8.23 -5.54 -1.91
C LEU A 84 9.13 -6.73 -1.50
N PRO A 85 9.92 -6.60 -0.42
CA PRO A 85 9.81 -5.60 0.65
C PRO A 85 10.48 -4.25 0.34
N ASP A 86 11.09 -4.09 -0.84
CA ASP A 86 11.69 -2.81 -1.24
C ASP A 86 10.57 -1.79 -1.53
N LEU A 87 10.47 -0.77 -0.66
CA LEU A 87 9.50 0.32 -0.82
C LEU A 87 9.93 1.29 -1.94
N PRO A 88 8.98 1.90 -2.67
CA PRO A 88 9.29 2.96 -3.60
C PRO A 88 9.96 4.13 -2.86
N GLU A 89 10.98 4.72 -3.47
CA GLU A 89 11.61 5.91 -2.90
C GLU A 89 10.58 7.06 -2.87
N ASP A 90 10.53 7.79 -1.75
CA ASP A 90 9.81 9.05 -1.69
C ASP A 90 10.36 9.95 -2.79
N GLN A 91 9.51 10.31 -3.75
CA GLN A 91 9.85 11.36 -4.71
C GLN A 91 9.71 12.69 -3.97
N GLY A 92 10.78 13.07 -3.26
CA GLY A 92 10.89 14.33 -2.53
C GLY A 92 10.81 15.58 -3.40
#